data_AF-A0A359MS20-F1
#
_entry.id   AF-A0A359MS20-F1
#
_cell.length_a   1.000
_cell.length_b   1.000
_cell.length_c   1.000
_cell.angle_alpha   90.00
_cell.angle_beta   90.00
_cell.angle_gamma   90.00
#
_symmetry.space_group_name_H-M   'P 1'
#
loop_
_entity.id
_entity.type
_entity.pdbx_description
1 polymer ?
#
loop_
_entity_poly.entity_id
_entity_poly.type
_entity_poly.pdbx_seq_one_letter_code
_entity_poly.pdbx_strand_id
1 'polypeptide(L)'
;MGSYRLEGDTYIIEEFDKLPAFSSFLPGLAGIKGIPLWVYYTNRGQGINSFGIHNKNNAIMEFNPANTAYENTPIKGFRTFIKCRDQYFEPFFTLEESAKRVLYIRKNSFEMEEINVRHGLKIRVKYTVLPEESIGALVRHVSIENTGKEAKEIELIDGLPKIIPYGIANSAYKEMSNLLKSWSDIKNTDQKVPYYTMRSSSDDSSEVS
;
A
#
# COMPACT_ATOMS: atom_id res chain seq x y z
N MET A 1 -25.25 15.43 -7.91
CA MET A 1 -25.63 14.27 -7.07
C MET A 1 -24.32 13.70 -6.55
N GLY A 2 -24.13 13.71 -5.22
CA GLY A 2 -22.80 13.80 -4.62
C GLY A 2 -21.94 12.55 -4.82
N SER A 3 -20.67 12.74 -5.16
CA SER A 3 -19.63 11.71 -5.20
C SER A 3 -19.36 11.01 -3.85
N TYR A 4 -20.19 11.27 -2.84
CA TYR A 4 -20.04 10.83 -1.47
C TYR A 4 -21.38 10.32 -0.95
N ARG A 5 -21.37 9.14 -0.33
CA ARG A 5 -22.55 8.59 0.36
C ARG A 5 -22.15 7.79 1.60
N LEU A 6 -23.08 7.63 2.52
CA LEU A 6 -22.95 6.77 3.69
C LEU A 6 -23.98 5.65 3.59
N GLU A 7 -23.53 4.40 3.63
CA GLU A 7 -24.39 3.21 3.62
C GLU A 7 -24.05 2.31 4.80
N GLY A 8 -24.94 2.30 5.80
CA GLY A 8 -24.64 1.71 7.10
C GLY A 8 -23.36 2.30 7.68
N ASP A 9 -22.39 1.45 7.97
CA ASP A 9 -21.09 1.84 8.53
C ASP A 9 -19.99 2.05 7.47
N THR A 10 -20.37 2.17 6.19
CA THR A 10 -19.42 2.36 5.09
C THR A 10 -19.59 3.74 4.46
N TYR A 11 -18.54 4.55 4.51
CA TYR A 11 -18.46 5.79 3.75
C TYR A 11 -17.90 5.50 2.36
N ILE A 12 -18.59 5.95 1.32
CA ILE A 12 -18.34 5.57 -0.07
C ILE A 12 -18.06 6.83 -0.88
N ILE A 13 -16.96 6.80 -1.62
CA ILE A 13 -16.53 7.87 -2.51
C ILE A 13 -16.48 7.33 -3.94
N GLU A 14 -17.39 7.79 -4.78
CA GLU A 14 -17.46 7.43 -6.20
C GLU A 14 -16.52 8.32 -7.01
N GLU A 15 -15.83 7.74 -8.01
CA GLU A 15 -14.88 8.42 -8.87
C GLU A 15 -13.78 9.14 -8.07
N PHE A 16 -13.30 8.51 -6.99
CA PHE A 16 -12.42 9.14 -5.99
C PHE A 16 -11.12 9.72 -6.58
N ASP A 17 -10.67 9.18 -7.70
CA ASP A 17 -9.46 9.57 -8.42
C ASP A 17 -9.64 10.87 -9.22
N LYS A 18 -10.89 11.25 -9.53
CA LYS A 18 -11.26 12.53 -10.17
C LYS A 18 -11.51 13.64 -9.16
N LEU A 19 -11.57 13.32 -7.87
CA LEU A 19 -11.80 14.28 -6.79
C LEU A 19 -10.48 14.89 -6.27
N PRO A 20 -10.53 16.04 -5.58
CA PRO A 20 -9.37 16.61 -4.92
C PRO A 20 -8.60 15.59 -4.08
N ALA A 21 -7.28 15.71 -4.05
CA ALA A 21 -6.46 14.79 -3.29
C ALA A 21 -6.70 14.98 -1.78
N PHE A 22 -6.81 13.87 -1.05
CA PHE A 22 -6.88 13.88 0.40
C PHE A 22 -6.00 12.79 1.00
N SER A 23 -5.63 13.00 2.25
CA SER A 23 -4.96 12.00 3.09
C SER A 23 -5.84 11.65 4.28
N SER A 24 -5.75 10.41 4.74
CA SER A 24 -6.38 9.95 5.96
C SER A 24 -5.49 8.89 6.63
N PHE A 25 -5.92 8.39 7.78
CA PHE A 25 -5.22 7.34 8.51
C PHE A 25 -6.13 6.14 8.69
N LEU A 26 -5.59 4.94 8.50
CA LEU A 26 -6.28 3.71 8.89
C LEU A 26 -6.11 3.60 10.42
N PRO A 27 -7.21 3.58 11.20
CA PRO A 27 -7.10 3.55 12.65
C PRO A 27 -6.27 2.36 13.12
N GLY A 28 -5.28 2.60 13.98
CA GLY A 28 -4.43 1.57 14.59
C GLY A 28 -5.17 0.75 15.66
N LEU A 29 -6.41 0.36 15.40
CA LEU A 29 -7.25 -0.42 16.31
C LEU A 29 -6.75 -1.87 16.34
N ALA A 30 -5.68 -2.10 17.11
CA ALA A 30 -5.05 -3.39 17.23
C ALA A 30 -5.60 -4.24 18.39
N GLY A 31 -6.59 -3.76 19.15
CA GLY A 31 -7.10 -4.50 20.30
C GLY A 31 -6.21 -4.38 21.54
N ILE A 32 -6.52 -5.11 22.61
CA ILE A 32 -5.84 -4.95 23.91
C ILE A 32 -4.41 -5.50 23.86
N LYS A 33 -4.22 -6.62 23.16
CA LYS A 33 -2.92 -7.30 23.05
C LYS A 33 -2.21 -7.05 21.74
N GLY A 34 -2.85 -6.38 20.79
CA GLY A 34 -2.26 -6.19 19.47
C GLY A 34 -1.28 -5.03 19.41
N ILE A 35 -0.38 -5.12 18.43
CA ILE A 35 0.63 -4.09 18.16
C ILE A 35 0.07 -3.10 17.13
N PRO A 36 -0.12 -1.82 17.48
CA PRO A 36 -0.68 -0.84 16.55
C PRO A 36 0.33 -0.48 15.45
N LEU A 37 -0.19 -0.33 14.23
CA LEU A 37 0.51 0.32 13.13
C LEU A 37 -0.01 1.75 12.96
N TRP A 38 0.91 2.66 12.65
CA TRP A 38 0.52 3.91 12.02
C TRP A 38 0.49 3.66 10.51
N VAL A 39 -0.63 3.98 9.88
CA VAL A 39 -0.87 3.69 8.45
C VAL A 39 -1.57 4.89 7.84
N TYR A 40 -0.91 5.53 6.88
CA TYR A 40 -1.43 6.66 6.13
C TYR A 40 -1.82 6.22 4.72
N TYR A 41 -2.95 6.73 4.25
CA TYR A 41 -3.43 6.49 2.90
C TYR A 41 -3.95 7.76 2.25
N THR A 42 -4.03 7.73 0.91
CA THR A 42 -4.57 8.80 0.06
C THR A 42 -5.61 8.23 -0.89
N ASN A 43 -6.32 9.10 -1.61
CA ASN A 43 -7.15 8.71 -2.75
C ASN A 43 -6.38 8.70 -4.09
N ARG A 44 -5.08 8.36 -4.06
CA ARG A 44 -4.23 8.22 -5.25
C ARG A 44 -3.62 6.83 -5.28
N GLY A 45 -3.36 6.31 -6.49
CA GLY A 45 -2.77 4.99 -6.67
C GLY A 45 -3.58 3.92 -5.94
N GLN A 46 -2.89 2.99 -5.27
CA GLN A 46 -3.53 1.97 -4.43
C GLN A 46 -3.59 2.34 -2.94
N GLY A 47 -3.64 3.65 -2.64
CA GLY A 47 -4.04 4.16 -1.35
C GLY A 47 -2.89 4.37 -0.37
N ILE A 48 -2.21 3.31 0.07
CA ILE A 48 -1.20 3.39 1.12
C ILE A 48 0.01 4.22 0.66
N ASN A 49 0.34 5.26 1.43
CA ASN A 49 1.44 6.17 1.12
C ASN A 49 2.62 6.07 2.10
N SER A 50 2.40 5.53 3.30
CA SER A 50 3.40 5.35 4.35
C SER A 50 2.80 4.54 5.49
N PHE A 51 3.61 3.66 6.10
CA PHE A 51 3.21 2.94 7.30
C PHE A 51 4.43 2.42 8.07
N GLY A 52 4.23 2.10 9.36
CA GLY A 52 5.24 1.53 10.24
C GLY A 52 4.72 1.30 11.66
N ILE A 53 5.66 1.02 12.57
CA ILE A 53 5.38 0.78 14.00
C ILE A 53 5.87 1.96 14.84
N HIS A 54 5.25 2.20 16.00
CA HIS A 54 5.67 3.15 17.05
C HIS A 54 5.80 4.63 16.61
N ASN A 55 6.78 4.97 15.77
CA ASN A 55 7.06 6.31 15.29
C ASN A 55 7.69 6.28 13.88
N LYS A 56 7.91 7.46 13.30
CA LYS A 56 8.42 7.61 11.93
C LYS A 56 9.81 7.00 11.69
N ASN A 57 10.63 6.80 12.73
CA ASN A 57 11.96 6.19 12.60
C ASN A 57 11.89 4.66 12.48
N ASN A 58 10.72 4.06 12.60
CA ASN A 58 10.47 2.65 12.31
C ASN A 58 9.46 2.53 11.15
N ALA A 59 9.68 3.34 10.11
CA ALA A 59 8.89 3.29 8.88
C ALA A 59 9.25 2.04 8.08
N ILE A 60 8.22 1.29 7.66
CA ILE A 60 8.36 0.21 6.66
C ILE A 60 8.30 0.83 5.26
N MET A 61 7.46 1.87 5.10
CA MET A 61 7.37 2.69 3.91
C MET A 61 7.59 4.17 4.28
N GLU A 62 8.47 4.84 3.53
CA GLU A 62 8.94 6.21 3.77
C GLU A 62 7.82 7.18 4.15
N PHE A 63 8.01 7.94 5.23
CA PHE A 63 7.06 8.97 5.65
C PHE A 63 7.28 10.27 4.86
N ASN A 64 6.24 10.74 4.19
CA ASN A 64 6.23 11.97 3.40
C ASN A 64 5.10 12.92 3.83
N PRO A 65 5.30 14.25 3.71
CA PRO A 65 4.20 15.20 3.86
C PRO A 65 3.14 14.98 2.76
N ALA A 66 1.91 15.42 3.02
CA ALA A 66 0.74 15.06 2.21
C ALA A 66 0.88 15.40 0.71
N ASN A 67 1.41 16.57 0.37
CA ASN A 67 1.66 16.98 -1.01
C ASN A 67 2.56 15.98 -1.75
N THR A 68 3.71 15.65 -1.16
CA THR A 68 4.66 14.67 -1.71
C THR A 68 4.07 13.26 -1.72
N ALA A 69 3.21 12.94 -0.76
CA ALA A 69 2.52 11.66 -0.72
C ALA A 69 1.54 11.49 -1.90
N TYR A 70 0.82 12.55 -2.30
CA TYR A 70 -0.09 12.51 -3.44
C TYR A 70 0.62 12.18 -4.75
N GLU A 71 1.79 12.78 -4.96
CA GLU A 71 2.64 12.53 -6.14
C GLU A 71 3.23 11.12 -6.12
N ASN A 72 3.68 10.66 -4.94
CA ASN A 72 4.42 9.42 -4.82
C ASN A 72 3.54 8.17 -4.73
N THR A 73 2.31 8.25 -4.19
CA THR A 73 1.50 7.05 -3.92
C THR A 73 1.30 6.16 -5.15
N PRO A 74 0.97 6.70 -6.35
CA PRO A 74 0.82 5.86 -7.55
C PRO A 74 2.12 5.17 -8.01
N ILE A 75 3.29 5.71 -7.66
CA ILE A 75 4.58 5.27 -8.23
C ILE A 75 5.41 4.46 -7.22
N LYS A 76 5.35 4.84 -5.93
CA LYS A 76 6.15 4.29 -4.83
C LYS A 76 5.33 3.47 -3.83
N GLY A 77 4.00 3.56 -3.87
CA GLY A 77 3.09 2.75 -3.04
C GLY A 77 2.92 1.32 -3.56
N PHE A 78 1.91 0.61 -3.06
CA PHE A 78 1.55 -0.71 -3.59
C PHE A 78 1.13 -0.61 -5.06
N ARG A 79 1.54 -1.59 -5.85
CA ARG A 79 1.30 -1.64 -7.29
C ARG A 79 0.93 -3.05 -7.71
N THR A 80 0.10 -3.13 -8.73
CA THR A 80 -0.39 -4.37 -9.34
C THR A 80 -0.30 -4.19 -10.84
N PHE A 81 0.49 -5.01 -11.51
CA PHE A 81 0.57 -5.07 -12.96
C PHE A 81 -0.18 -6.30 -13.43
N ILE A 82 -1.04 -6.14 -14.42
CA ILE A 82 -1.84 -7.24 -14.97
C ILE A 82 -1.57 -7.31 -16.46
N LYS A 83 -1.25 -8.52 -16.94
CA LYS A 83 -1.31 -8.88 -18.36
C LYS A 83 -2.58 -9.68 -18.60
N CYS A 84 -3.42 -9.21 -19.51
CA CYS A 84 -4.69 -9.84 -19.89
C CYS A 84 -4.85 -9.74 -21.41
N ARG A 85 -4.96 -10.88 -22.11
CA ARG A 85 -5.07 -10.94 -23.58
C ARG A 85 -3.97 -10.11 -24.29
N ASP A 86 -2.72 -10.32 -23.88
CA ASP A 86 -1.51 -9.62 -24.35
C ASP A 86 -1.48 -8.10 -24.15
N GLN A 87 -2.43 -7.54 -23.39
CA GLN A 87 -2.43 -6.14 -22.98
C GLN A 87 -1.95 -6.03 -21.54
N TYR A 88 -1.08 -5.05 -21.28
CA TYR A 88 -0.56 -4.74 -19.96
C TYR A 88 -1.27 -3.48 -19.44
N PHE A 89 -1.70 -3.53 -18.18
CA PHE A 89 -2.26 -2.37 -17.51
C PHE A 89 -1.99 -2.40 -16.02
N GLU A 90 -2.07 -1.23 -15.39
CA GLU A 90 -1.90 -1.04 -13.95
C GLU A 90 -3.19 -0.43 -13.38
N PRO A 91 -4.01 -1.21 -12.64
CA PRO A 91 -5.19 -0.69 -11.97
C PRO A 91 -4.82 0.48 -11.05
N PHE A 92 -5.72 1.46 -10.95
CA PHE A 92 -5.60 2.65 -10.11
C PHE A 92 -4.46 3.63 -10.47
N PHE A 93 -3.73 3.40 -11.57
CA PHE A 93 -2.61 4.26 -11.96
C PHE A 93 -3.00 5.39 -12.93
N THR A 94 -3.54 5.04 -14.09
CA THR A 94 -3.90 6.01 -15.13
C THR A 94 -5.36 6.43 -15.02
N LEU A 95 -5.69 7.68 -15.37
CA LEU A 95 -7.07 8.10 -15.58
C LEU A 95 -7.58 7.47 -16.87
N GLU A 96 -8.20 6.29 -16.78
CA GLU A 96 -8.84 5.62 -17.90
C GLU A 96 -10.34 5.90 -17.88
N GLU A 97 -10.90 6.39 -18.98
CA GLU A 97 -12.36 6.61 -19.09
C GLU A 97 -13.16 5.31 -18.99
N SER A 98 -12.54 4.17 -19.35
CA SER A 98 -13.11 2.84 -19.22
C SER A 98 -13.07 2.27 -17.80
N ALA A 99 -12.44 2.97 -16.85
CA ALA A 99 -12.32 2.57 -15.46
C ALA A 99 -13.25 3.39 -14.57
N LYS A 100 -14.10 2.70 -13.81
CA LYS A 100 -14.88 3.31 -12.72
C LYS A 100 -14.28 2.92 -11.40
N ARG A 101 -14.06 3.89 -10.53
CA ARG A 101 -13.32 3.69 -9.29
C ARG A 101 -14.13 4.12 -8.07
N VAL A 102 -14.16 3.28 -7.05
CA VAL A 102 -14.90 3.54 -5.82
C VAL A 102 -14.00 3.27 -4.62
N LEU A 103 -14.01 4.17 -3.65
CA LEU A 103 -13.29 4.03 -2.39
C LEU A 103 -14.32 3.83 -1.27
N TYR A 104 -14.15 2.74 -0.52
CA TYR A 104 -14.96 2.37 0.63
C TYR A 104 -14.13 2.54 1.89
N ILE A 105 -14.61 3.32 2.85
CA ILE A 105 -13.96 3.57 4.14
C ILE A 105 -14.85 3.03 5.25
N ARG A 106 -14.27 2.21 6.12
CA ARG A 106 -14.92 1.55 7.26
C ARG A 106 -14.06 1.75 8.51
N LYS A 107 -14.59 1.39 9.68
CA LYS A 107 -13.93 1.61 10.98
C LYS A 107 -12.49 1.08 11.07
N ASN A 108 -12.21 -0.10 10.50
CA ASN A 108 -10.89 -0.74 10.57
C ASN A 108 -10.35 -1.18 9.20
N SER A 109 -10.94 -0.68 8.12
CA SER A 109 -10.47 -1.02 6.77
C SER A 109 -10.84 0.05 5.78
N PHE A 110 -10.07 0.13 4.71
CA PHE A 110 -10.52 0.79 3.49
C PHE A 110 -10.29 -0.13 2.30
N GLU A 111 -11.04 0.10 1.24
CA GLU A 111 -11.05 -0.74 0.06
C GLU A 111 -11.22 0.13 -1.19
N MET A 112 -10.42 -0.14 -2.19
CA MET A 112 -10.46 0.54 -3.49
C MET A 112 -10.93 -0.47 -4.50
N GLU A 113 -11.95 -0.13 -5.27
CA GLU A 113 -12.49 -0.93 -6.36
C GLU A 113 -12.27 -0.21 -7.67
N GLU A 114 -11.81 -0.94 -8.69
CA GLU A 114 -11.80 -0.51 -10.08
C GLU A 114 -12.57 -1.54 -10.91
N ILE A 115 -13.60 -1.08 -11.62
CA ILE A 115 -14.25 -1.84 -12.68
C ILE A 115 -13.70 -1.32 -14.00
N ASN A 116 -12.89 -2.13 -14.68
CA ASN A 116 -12.31 -1.80 -15.97
C ASN A 116 -13.07 -2.52 -17.10
N VAL A 117 -13.91 -1.75 -17.81
CA VAL A 117 -14.78 -2.30 -18.87
C VAL A 117 -13.97 -2.77 -20.08
N ARG A 118 -12.87 -2.08 -20.41
CA ARG A 118 -11.99 -2.44 -21.52
C ARG A 118 -11.40 -3.84 -21.33
N HIS A 119 -10.94 -4.14 -20.11
CA HIS A 119 -10.36 -5.45 -19.80
C HIS A 119 -11.39 -6.47 -19.32
N GLY A 120 -12.63 -6.06 -19.00
CA GLY A 120 -13.67 -6.93 -18.46
C GLY A 120 -13.24 -7.53 -17.11
N LEU A 121 -12.58 -6.72 -16.29
CA LEU A 121 -12.05 -7.10 -14.99
C LEU A 121 -12.53 -6.13 -13.92
N LYS A 122 -12.77 -6.66 -12.73
CA LYS A 122 -13.00 -5.90 -11.52
C LYS A 122 -11.93 -6.22 -10.51
N ILE A 123 -11.24 -5.21 -10.05
CA ILE A 123 -10.10 -5.30 -9.15
C ILE A 123 -10.50 -4.64 -7.84
N ARG A 124 -10.27 -5.33 -6.71
CA ARG A 124 -10.41 -4.74 -5.38
C ARG A 124 -9.11 -4.87 -4.62
N VAL A 125 -8.74 -3.82 -3.93
CA VAL A 125 -7.60 -3.79 -3.02
C VAL A 125 -8.13 -3.33 -1.66
N LYS A 126 -8.12 -4.23 -0.69
CA LYS A 126 -8.59 -3.98 0.68
C LYS A 126 -7.42 -4.00 1.65
N TYR A 127 -7.41 -3.03 2.55
CA TYR A 127 -6.44 -2.92 3.63
C TYR A 127 -7.12 -3.00 4.98
N THR A 128 -6.55 -3.76 5.91
CA THR A 128 -6.95 -3.82 7.32
C THR A 128 -5.71 -3.97 8.20
N VAL A 129 -5.76 -3.42 9.41
CA VAL A 129 -4.80 -3.83 10.45
C VAL A 129 -5.26 -5.16 11.06
N LEU A 130 -4.32 -5.93 11.59
CA LEU A 130 -4.56 -7.22 12.23
C LEU A 130 -4.66 -7.05 13.76
N PRO A 131 -5.87 -7.08 14.35
CA PRO A 131 -6.04 -6.89 15.79
C PRO A 131 -5.77 -8.18 16.58
N GLU A 132 -5.46 -8.01 17.87
CA GLU A 132 -5.24 -9.05 18.89
C GLU A 132 -4.05 -10.00 18.62
N GLU A 133 -3.22 -9.68 17.62
CA GLU A 133 -2.05 -10.47 17.26
C GLU A 133 -0.77 -9.94 17.91
N SER A 134 0.17 -10.86 18.17
CA SER A 134 1.50 -10.54 18.72
C SER A 134 2.44 -9.83 17.72
N ILE A 135 1.94 -9.54 16.51
CA ILE A 135 2.66 -8.82 15.45
C ILE A 135 1.80 -7.68 14.91
N GLY A 136 2.42 -6.53 14.67
CA GLY A 136 1.77 -5.42 13.99
C GLY A 136 1.75 -5.69 12.48
N ALA A 137 0.58 -5.96 11.90
CA ALA A 137 0.48 -6.34 10.50
C ALA A 137 -0.54 -5.47 9.72
N LEU A 138 -0.10 -5.01 8.55
CA LEU A 138 -0.97 -4.42 7.53
C LEU A 138 -1.32 -5.54 6.55
N VAL A 139 -2.57 -5.96 6.57
CA VAL A 139 -3.08 -6.99 5.67
C VAL A 139 -3.60 -6.30 4.42
N ARG A 140 -3.05 -6.67 3.27
CA ARG A 140 -3.51 -6.25 1.95
C ARG A 140 -4.12 -7.46 1.23
N HIS A 141 -5.37 -7.32 0.80
CA HIS A 141 -6.09 -8.34 0.05
C HIS A 141 -6.40 -7.79 -1.34
N VAL A 142 -5.89 -8.46 -2.38
CA VAL A 142 -6.18 -8.13 -3.78
C VAL A 142 -7.11 -9.21 -4.35
N SER A 143 -8.27 -8.81 -4.86
CA SER A 143 -9.18 -9.71 -5.58
C SER A 143 -9.35 -9.25 -7.01
N ILE A 144 -9.27 -10.19 -7.96
CA ILE A 144 -9.52 -9.95 -9.37
C ILE A 144 -10.69 -10.83 -9.80
N GLU A 145 -11.74 -10.20 -10.33
CA GLU A 145 -12.97 -10.84 -10.76
C GLU A 145 -13.14 -10.63 -12.27
N ASN A 146 -13.37 -11.72 -13.01
CA ASN A 146 -13.73 -11.66 -14.42
C ASN A 146 -15.21 -11.29 -14.54
N THR A 147 -15.50 -10.11 -15.10
CA THR A 147 -16.89 -9.62 -15.28
C THR A 147 -17.47 -9.98 -16.65
N GLY A 148 -16.68 -10.62 -17.50
CA GLY A 148 -17.08 -11.11 -18.81
C GLY A 148 -17.67 -12.53 -18.78
N LYS A 149 -18.15 -12.98 -19.93
CA LYS A 149 -18.70 -14.34 -20.11
C LYS A 149 -17.63 -15.37 -20.47
N GLU A 150 -16.52 -14.93 -21.05
CA GLU A 150 -15.45 -15.80 -21.52
C GLU A 150 -14.37 -15.94 -20.44
N ALA A 151 -13.77 -17.13 -20.35
CA ALA A 151 -12.58 -17.34 -19.54
C ALA A 151 -11.44 -16.40 -19.99
N LYS A 152 -10.64 -15.95 -19.01
CA LYS A 152 -9.50 -15.05 -19.24
C LYS A 152 -8.27 -15.66 -18.60
N GLU A 153 -7.19 -15.72 -19.37
CA GLU A 153 -5.86 -15.95 -18.83
C GLU A 153 -5.28 -14.61 -18.35
N ILE A 154 -4.81 -14.60 -17.11
CA ILE A 154 -4.23 -13.41 -16.47
C ILE A 154 -2.88 -13.78 -15.86
N GLU A 155 -1.88 -12.94 -16.12
CA GLU A 155 -0.60 -12.96 -15.40
C GLU A 155 -0.54 -11.68 -14.55
N LEU A 156 -0.05 -11.77 -13.32
CA LEU A 156 0.00 -10.63 -12.41
C LEU A 156 1.32 -10.55 -11.64
N ILE A 157 1.75 -9.31 -11.42
CA ILE A 157 2.83 -8.97 -10.48
C ILE A 157 2.26 -7.95 -9.51
N ASP A 158 2.36 -8.24 -8.22
CA ASP A 158 1.68 -7.49 -7.19
C ASP A 158 2.58 -7.35 -5.95
N GLY A 159 2.63 -6.15 -5.37
CA GLY A 159 3.39 -5.94 -4.15
C GLY A 159 3.79 -4.49 -3.90
N LEU A 160 4.73 -4.34 -2.97
CA LEU A 160 5.31 -3.06 -2.59
C LEU A 160 6.71 -2.93 -3.23
N PRO A 161 7.00 -1.86 -3.98
CA PRO A 161 8.27 -1.73 -4.70
C PRO A 161 9.44 -1.35 -3.79
N LYS A 162 9.19 -0.83 -2.58
CA LYS A 162 10.21 -0.35 -1.66
C LYS A 162 9.82 -0.66 -0.21
N ILE A 163 10.73 -1.31 0.51
CA ILE A 163 10.63 -1.59 1.94
C ILE A 163 11.88 -1.03 2.60
N ILE A 164 11.69 -0.28 3.69
CA ILE A 164 12.77 0.21 4.53
C ILE A 164 13.06 -0.85 5.62
N PRO A 165 14.28 -1.40 5.68
CA PRO A 165 14.67 -2.29 6.75
C PRO A 165 14.54 -1.66 8.14
N TYR A 166 14.29 -2.50 9.15
CA TYR A 166 14.27 -2.05 10.55
C TYR A 166 15.62 -1.43 10.96
N GLY A 167 15.57 -0.42 11.82
CA GLY A 167 16.75 0.29 12.34
C GLY A 167 17.18 1.52 11.52
N ILE A 168 16.56 1.78 10.37
CA ILE A 168 16.87 2.96 9.57
C ILE A 168 15.92 4.12 9.93
N ALA A 169 16.49 5.18 10.50
CA ALA A 169 15.74 6.41 10.75
C ALA A 169 15.23 7.03 9.43
N ASN A 170 14.01 7.58 9.45
CA ASN A 170 13.39 8.11 8.24
C ASN A 170 14.12 9.34 7.67
N SER A 171 14.77 10.16 8.50
CA SER A 171 15.65 11.24 8.03
C SER A 171 16.89 10.70 7.31
N ALA A 172 17.58 9.74 7.91
CA ALA A 172 18.77 9.12 7.32
C ALA A 172 18.43 8.45 5.97
N TYR A 173 17.28 7.77 5.87
CA TYR A 173 16.83 7.21 4.61
C TYR A 173 16.60 8.28 3.54
N LYS A 174 16.01 9.43 3.89
CA LYS A 174 15.78 10.54 2.94
C LYS A 174 17.07 11.14 2.41
N GLU A 175 18.09 11.25 3.25
CA GLU A 175 19.36 11.87 2.90
C GLU A 175 20.30 10.91 2.16
N MET A 176 20.31 9.63 2.57
CA MET A 176 21.34 8.66 2.17
C MET A 176 20.78 7.30 1.71
N SER A 177 19.56 7.26 1.15
CA SER A 177 18.90 6.01 0.72
C SER A 177 19.76 5.09 -0.15
N ASN A 178 20.52 5.62 -1.11
CA ASN A 178 21.39 4.81 -1.97
C ASN A 178 22.52 4.12 -1.21
N LEU A 179 23.11 4.81 -0.23
CA LEU A 179 24.14 4.24 0.64
C LEU A 179 23.51 3.17 1.54
N LEU A 180 22.43 3.48 2.25
CA LEU A 180 21.77 2.53 3.14
C LEU A 180 21.27 1.28 2.42
N LYS A 181 20.88 1.42 1.15
CA LYS A 181 20.52 0.28 0.28
C LYS A 181 21.68 -0.70 0.08
N SER A 182 22.92 -0.23 -0.07
CA SER A 182 24.06 -1.16 -0.26
C SER A 182 24.40 -1.96 1.01
N TRP A 183 23.90 -1.52 2.16
CA TRP A 183 24.03 -2.18 3.46
C TRP A 183 22.80 -3.01 3.84
N SER A 184 21.75 -2.98 3.02
CA SER A 184 20.53 -3.78 3.25
C SER A 184 20.77 -5.25 2.86
N ASP A 185 20.10 -6.16 3.57
CA ASP A 185 20.11 -7.59 3.29
C ASP A 185 18.72 -8.19 3.44
N ILE A 186 18.41 -9.18 2.59
CA ILE A 186 17.13 -9.88 2.60
C ILE A 186 17.39 -11.34 2.94
N LYS A 187 16.83 -11.79 4.05
CA LYS A 187 16.96 -13.16 4.54
C LYS A 187 15.63 -13.91 4.41
N ASN A 188 15.67 -15.22 4.56
CA ASN A 188 14.46 -16.07 4.64
C ASN A 188 13.58 -16.07 3.37
N THR A 189 14.18 -15.84 2.20
CA THR A 189 13.47 -15.84 0.91
C THR A 189 12.92 -17.21 0.53
N ASP A 190 13.63 -18.28 0.88
CA ASP A 190 13.25 -19.66 0.53
C ASP A 190 11.95 -20.10 1.22
N GLN A 191 11.65 -19.52 2.38
CA GLN A 191 10.42 -19.78 3.15
C GLN A 191 9.25 -18.89 2.70
N LYS A 192 9.43 -18.03 1.69
CA LYS A 192 8.43 -17.07 1.21
C LYS A 192 7.96 -16.08 2.28
N VAL A 193 8.79 -15.83 3.29
CA VAL A 193 8.57 -14.85 4.36
C VAL A 193 9.85 -14.03 4.53
N PRO A 194 10.15 -13.11 3.61
CA PRO A 194 11.42 -12.40 3.61
C PRO A 194 11.56 -11.48 4.83
N TYR A 195 12.76 -11.45 5.39
CA TYR A 195 13.15 -10.50 6.45
C TYR A 195 14.07 -9.43 5.88
N TYR A 196 13.67 -8.18 6.03
CA TYR A 196 14.41 -7.01 5.55
C TYR A 196 15.25 -6.44 6.70
N THR A 197 16.57 -6.58 6.59
CA THR A 197 17.53 -6.28 7.66
C THR A 197 18.69 -5.42 7.16
N MET A 198 19.49 -4.89 8.09
CA MET A 198 20.79 -4.30 7.79
C MET A 198 21.90 -5.35 8.01
N ARG A 199 22.97 -5.31 7.22
CA ARG A 199 24.14 -6.21 7.36
C ARG A 199 24.93 -5.96 8.64
N SER A 200 24.95 -4.71 9.11
CA SER A 200 25.59 -4.25 10.33
C SER A 200 24.90 -2.98 10.81
N SER A 201 25.16 -2.54 12.05
CA SER A 201 24.83 -1.16 12.44
C SER A 201 25.50 -0.17 11.48
N SER A 202 24.79 0.90 11.15
CA SER A 202 25.30 1.99 10.31
C SER A 202 25.84 3.16 11.12
N ASP A 203 26.00 2.97 12.44
CA ASP A 203 26.58 3.97 13.31
C ASP A 203 28.07 4.09 13.01
N ASP A 204 28.56 5.33 12.92
CA ASP A 204 29.98 5.64 12.80
C ASP A 204 30.66 5.36 14.15
N SER A 205 30.87 4.08 14.39
CA SER A 205 31.34 3.47 15.63
C SER A 205 32.50 2.55 15.29
N SER A 206 33.58 2.64 16.06
CA SER A 206 34.71 1.71 15.95
C SER A 206 34.41 0.31 16.53
N GLU A 207 33.25 0.14 17.15
CA GLU A 207 32.76 -1.12 17.69
C GLU A 207 31.69 -1.73 16.78
N VAL A 208 31.90 -2.99 16.40
CA VAL A 208 30.95 -3.78 15.60
C VAL A 208 29.96 -4.44 16.57
N SER A 209 28.67 -4.11 16.47
CA SER A 209 27.57 -4.77 17.19
C SER A 209 26.59 -5.44 16.24
#